data_AF-A0A8B8DSN1-F1
#
_entry.id   AF-A0A8B8DSN1-F1
#
_cell.length_a   1.000
_cell.length_b   1.000
_cell.length_c   1.000
_cell.angle_alpha   90.00
_cell.angle_beta   90.00
_cell.angle_gamma   90.00
#
_symmetry.space_group_name_H-M   'P 1'
#
loop_
_entity.id
_entity.type
_entity.pdbx_description
1 polymer ?
#
loop_
_entity_poly.entity_id
_entity_poly.type
_entity_poly.pdbx_seq_one_letter_code
_entity_poly.pdbx_strand_id
1 'polypeptide(L)'
;MNSPENNEDEEKLAECPASSEEAGRSSVCEGCPGQTLCRMQGGPDPDQEIIDVRMGAIKHKILILSGKGGVGKSTVAYLLSLALAKCQSSKVGVVDLDICGPSIPKLLGVENQPIIQTPYGWKPLVSPNGDIKVMSVASLLDSDKTSVIFRGPRKTDTPPGTSDEHMSIVKLLKNAKPDGAVLVTTPQEVAMATMRKELSFCKKMGVTVLGLVENMSGLVCPCCKETTEIFPGSGVASLAESYGVPVLGSIPMDPMITECCESGRDPMENYPESPTVQSMMGISNHLISLINR
;
A
#
# COMPACT_ATOMS: atom_id res chain seq x y z
N MET A 1 -10.54 42.52 38.18
CA MET A 1 -9.80 43.07 37.01
C MET A 1 -9.70 41.93 36.02
N ASN A 2 -10.59 41.94 35.03
CA ASN A 2 -10.61 40.96 33.95
C ASN A 2 -9.49 41.32 32.97
N SER A 3 -8.60 40.38 32.68
CA SER A 3 -7.77 40.41 31.49
C SER A 3 -8.42 39.49 30.45
N PRO A 4 -8.57 39.94 29.19
CA PRO A 4 -9.33 39.21 28.19
C PRO A 4 -8.58 37.98 27.71
N GLU A 5 -9.37 36.95 27.41
CA GLU A 5 -8.97 35.70 26.77
C GLU A 5 -8.29 36.00 25.42
N ASN A 6 -7.07 35.48 25.23
CA ASN A 6 -6.46 35.37 23.91
C ASN A 6 -7.26 34.35 23.10
N ASN A 7 -8.21 34.83 22.31
CA ASN A 7 -8.59 34.16 21.06
C ASN A 7 -7.41 34.34 20.10
N GLU A 8 -6.41 33.47 20.18
CA GLU A 8 -5.47 33.29 19.09
C GLU A 8 -6.20 32.53 17.99
N ASP A 9 -6.46 33.26 16.91
CA ASP A 9 -7.04 32.79 15.67
C ASP A 9 -6.44 31.44 15.26
N GLU A 10 -7.28 30.40 15.21
CA GLU A 10 -7.03 29.23 14.36
C GLU A 10 -6.99 29.75 12.92
N GLU A 11 -5.82 30.20 12.48
CA GLU A 11 -5.53 30.56 11.11
C GLU A 11 -5.78 29.30 10.27
N LYS A 12 -6.96 29.21 9.67
CA LYS A 12 -7.33 28.14 8.74
C LYS A 12 -6.30 28.11 7.63
N LEU A 13 -5.33 27.20 7.74
CA LEU A 13 -4.39 26.88 6.67
C LEU A 13 -5.19 26.55 5.42
N ALA A 14 -5.09 27.43 4.42
CA ALA A 14 -5.85 27.33 3.19
C ALA A 14 -5.43 26.05 2.43
N GLU A 15 -6.42 25.23 2.08
CA GLU A 15 -6.23 23.95 1.39
C GLU A 15 -5.61 24.14 0.00
N CYS A 16 -4.95 23.09 -0.50
CA CYS A 16 -4.32 23.11 -1.82
C CYS A 16 -5.38 23.32 -2.94
N PRO A 17 -5.26 24.37 -3.77
CA PRO A 17 -6.27 24.71 -4.78
C PRO A 17 -6.10 23.93 -6.09
N ALA A 18 -5.29 22.85 -6.12
CA ALA A 18 -4.91 22.14 -7.35
C ALA A 18 -6.11 21.62 -8.16
N SER A 19 -7.26 21.39 -7.52
CA SER A 19 -8.52 20.96 -8.16
C SER A 19 -9.49 22.10 -8.48
N SER A 20 -9.04 23.36 -8.38
CA SER A 20 -9.85 24.56 -8.63
C SER A 20 -9.21 25.41 -9.73
N GLU A 21 -9.94 26.41 -10.21
CA GLU A 21 -9.40 27.40 -11.15
C GLU A 21 -8.23 28.21 -10.58
N GLU A 22 -8.08 28.21 -9.25
CA GLU A 22 -7.00 28.89 -8.54
C GLU A 22 -5.68 28.08 -8.49
N ALA A 23 -5.67 26.87 -9.06
CA ALA A 23 -4.47 26.03 -9.19
C ALA A 23 -3.33 26.81 -9.87
N GLY A 24 -2.19 26.94 -9.18
CA GLY A 24 -1.03 27.69 -9.67
C GLY A 24 -1.21 29.22 -9.69
N ARG A 25 -2.34 29.74 -9.20
CA ARG A 25 -2.70 31.17 -9.16
C ARG A 25 -2.89 31.72 -7.73
N SER A 26 -3.22 30.87 -6.76
CA SER A 26 -3.38 31.25 -5.34
C SER A 26 -2.04 31.56 -4.66
N SER A 27 -2.09 32.36 -3.58
CA SER A 27 -0.92 32.68 -2.73
C SER A 27 -0.27 31.43 -2.14
N VAL A 28 -1.05 30.38 -1.84
CA VAL A 28 -0.54 29.08 -1.36
C VAL A 28 0.33 28.38 -2.41
N CYS A 29 0.21 28.75 -3.69
CA CYS A 29 1.01 28.18 -4.78
C CYS A 29 2.37 28.85 -4.96
N GLU A 30 2.66 29.97 -4.30
CA GLU A 30 3.93 30.67 -4.46
C GLU A 30 5.10 29.82 -3.93
N GLY A 31 6.08 29.55 -4.81
CA GLY A 31 7.21 28.68 -4.50
C GLY A 31 6.94 27.18 -4.66
N CYS A 32 5.74 26.78 -5.12
CA CYS A 32 5.44 25.40 -5.48
C CYS A 32 6.12 25.02 -6.82
N PRO A 33 6.90 23.92 -6.90
CA PRO A 33 7.53 23.48 -8.15
C PRO A 33 6.53 23.20 -9.29
N GLY A 34 5.29 22.82 -8.93
CA GLY A 34 4.20 22.57 -9.86
C GLY A 34 3.35 23.79 -10.19
N GLN A 35 3.68 24.99 -9.67
CA GLN A 35 2.87 26.21 -9.84
C GLN A 35 2.62 26.52 -11.32
N THR A 36 3.68 26.50 -12.13
CA THR A 36 3.59 26.78 -13.57
C THR A 36 2.75 25.74 -14.30
N LEU A 37 2.88 24.46 -13.93
CA LEU A 37 2.10 23.37 -14.51
C LEU A 37 0.61 23.49 -14.13
N CYS A 38 0.31 23.72 -12.85
CA CYS A 38 -1.03 23.95 -12.34
C CYS A 38 -1.70 25.20 -12.96
N ARG A 39 -0.91 26.24 -13.24
CA ARG A 39 -1.39 27.47 -13.88
C ARG A 39 -1.75 27.24 -15.35
N MET A 40 -1.04 26.34 -16.04
CA MET A 40 -1.26 26.00 -17.45
C MET A 40 -2.26 24.87 -17.68
N GLN A 41 -2.34 23.91 -16.75
CA GLN A 41 -3.12 22.66 -16.85
C GLN A 41 -4.08 22.45 -15.66
N GLY A 42 -4.47 23.50 -14.94
CA GLY A 42 -5.48 23.38 -13.89
C GLY A 42 -6.72 22.67 -14.44
N GLY A 43 -7.04 21.51 -13.90
CA GLY A 43 -8.01 20.57 -14.49
C GLY A 43 -7.72 19.11 -14.12
N PRO A 44 -8.60 18.17 -14.52
CA PRO A 44 -8.40 16.74 -14.31
C PRO A 44 -7.12 16.26 -15.02
N ASP A 45 -6.46 15.27 -14.43
CA ASP A 45 -5.24 14.66 -14.97
C ASP A 45 -5.49 14.18 -16.42
N PRO A 46 -4.66 14.59 -17.40
CA PRO A 46 -4.86 14.22 -18.80
C PRO A 46 -4.82 12.70 -19.03
N ASP A 47 -4.15 11.94 -18.15
CA ASP A 47 -4.08 10.48 -18.23
C ASP A 47 -5.27 9.79 -17.55
N GLN A 48 -6.17 10.52 -16.88
CA GLN A 48 -7.27 9.94 -16.11
C GLN A 48 -8.19 9.05 -16.96
N GLU A 49 -8.55 9.48 -18.16
CA GLU A 49 -9.42 8.70 -19.06
C GLU A 49 -8.74 7.37 -19.45
N ILE A 50 -7.44 7.40 -19.73
CA ILE A 50 -6.67 6.21 -20.10
C ILE A 50 -6.55 5.27 -18.89
N ILE A 51 -6.33 5.81 -17.70
CA ILE A 51 -6.30 5.05 -16.45
C ILE A 51 -7.64 4.35 -16.24
N ASP A 52 -8.75 5.07 -16.37
CA ASP A 52 -10.09 4.55 -16.13
C ASP A 52 -10.42 3.39 -17.09
N VAL A 53 -10.11 3.55 -18.38
CA VAL A 53 -10.30 2.49 -19.39
C VAL A 53 -9.45 1.26 -19.08
N ARG A 54 -8.16 1.44 -18.77
CA ARG A 54 -7.25 0.31 -18.47
C ARG A 54 -7.61 -0.40 -17.18
N MET A 55 -7.93 0.36 -16.14
CA MET A 55 -8.35 -0.19 -14.86
C MET A 55 -9.72 -0.85 -14.95
N GLY A 56 -10.58 -0.48 -15.90
CA GLY A 56 -11.85 -1.15 -16.19
C GLY A 56 -11.69 -2.63 -16.58
N ALA A 57 -10.55 -3.02 -17.16
CA ALA A 57 -10.26 -4.42 -17.49
C ALA A 57 -9.87 -5.29 -16.28
N ILE A 58 -9.53 -4.67 -15.15
CA ILE A 58 -9.12 -5.37 -13.92
C ILE A 58 -10.36 -5.61 -13.05
N LYS A 59 -10.69 -6.88 -12.80
CA LYS A 59 -11.88 -7.26 -12.04
C LYS A 59 -11.85 -6.77 -10.60
N HIS A 60 -10.73 -7.03 -9.90
CA HIS A 60 -10.54 -6.64 -8.50
C HIS A 60 -9.26 -5.81 -8.34
N LYS A 61 -9.38 -4.68 -7.64
CA LYS A 61 -8.34 -3.69 -7.37
C LYS A 61 -8.28 -3.47 -5.87
N ILE A 62 -7.24 -4.01 -5.25
CA ILE A 62 -7.07 -4.03 -3.79
C ILE A 62 -5.85 -3.19 -3.43
N LEU A 63 -6.03 -2.21 -2.56
CA LEU A 63 -4.96 -1.37 -2.05
C LEU A 63 -4.32 -2.03 -0.83
N ILE A 64 -2.99 -2.14 -0.79
CA ILE A 64 -2.27 -2.57 0.42
C ILE A 64 -1.65 -1.33 1.04
N LEU A 65 -2.18 -0.90 2.20
CA LEU A 65 -1.77 0.34 2.87
C LEU A 65 -1.22 0.04 4.27
N SER A 66 -0.47 0.99 4.84
CA SER A 66 0.05 0.89 6.19
C SER A 66 0.29 2.27 6.81
N GLY A 67 -0.06 2.48 8.07
CA GLY A 67 0.16 3.77 8.72
C GLY A 67 1.64 4.13 8.95
N LYS A 68 2.54 3.13 9.03
CA LYS A 68 3.98 3.36 9.28
C LYS A 68 4.86 2.54 8.33
N GLY A 69 6.04 3.06 8.01
CA GLY A 69 7.09 2.31 7.32
C GLY A 69 7.60 1.15 8.18
N GLY A 70 8.10 0.09 7.53
CA GLY A 70 8.74 -1.05 8.22
C GLY A 70 7.78 -2.09 8.81
N VAL A 71 6.46 -1.98 8.61
CA VAL A 71 5.49 -3.04 9.03
C VAL A 71 5.51 -4.29 8.15
N GLY A 72 6.28 -4.28 7.06
CA GLY A 72 6.29 -5.37 6.08
C GLY A 72 5.15 -5.32 5.06
N LYS A 73 4.63 -4.12 4.73
CA LYS A 73 3.60 -3.91 3.68
C LYS A 73 3.93 -4.66 2.39
N SER A 74 5.15 -4.50 1.88
CA SER A 74 5.58 -5.12 0.61
C SER A 74 5.71 -6.64 0.72
N THR A 75 6.19 -7.14 1.85
CA THR A 75 6.22 -8.59 2.14
C THR A 75 4.82 -9.19 2.17
N VAL A 76 3.87 -8.51 2.83
CA VAL A 76 2.46 -8.94 2.86
C VAL A 76 1.85 -8.89 1.47
N ALA A 77 2.07 -7.82 0.69
CA ALA A 77 1.58 -7.71 -0.68
C ALA A 77 2.12 -8.83 -1.58
N TYR A 78 3.42 -9.13 -1.47
CA TYR A 78 4.07 -10.24 -2.17
C TYR A 78 3.45 -11.60 -1.80
N LEU A 79 3.43 -11.95 -0.51
CA LEU A 79 2.90 -13.24 -0.06
C LEU A 79 1.41 -13.39 -0.39
N LEU A 80 0.63 -12.31 -0.26
CA LEU A 80 -0.78 -12.30 -0.65
C LEU A 80 -0.95 -12.52 -2.15
N SER A 81 -0.10 -11.92 -2.98
CA SER A 81 -0.16 -12.14 -4.43
C SER A 81 0.09 -13.59 -4.83
N LEU A 82 1.04 -14.27 -4.17
CA LEU A 82 1.29 -15.70 -4.37
C LEU A 82 0.11 -16.56 -3.91
N ALA A 83 -0.45 -16.25 -2.73
CA ALA A 83 -1.60 -16.98 -2.21
C ALA A 83 -2.84 -16.82 -3.11
N LEU A 84 -3.11 -15.61 -3.60
CA LEU A 84 -4.21 -15.34 -4.54
C LEU A 84 -4.02 -16.06 -5.87
N ALA A 85 -2.78 -16.11 -6.39
CA ALA A 85 -2.45 -16.84 -7.61
C ALA A 85 -2.73 -18.36 -7.45
N LYS A 86 -2.44 -18.92 -6.26
CA LYS A 86 -2.73 -20.34 -5.95
C LYS A 86 -4.20 -20.63 -5.70
N CYS A 87 -4.94 -19.76 -5.00
CA CYS A 87 -6.31 -20.05 -4.57
C CYS A 87 -7.33 -20.14 -5.72
N GLN A 88 -7.16 -19.40 -6.83
CA GLN A 88 -8.22 -19.29 -7.86
C GLN A 88 -7.76 -19.40 -9.31
N SER A 89 -6.51 -19.83 -9.60
CA SER A 89 -5.93 -19.66 -10.94
C SER A 89 -6.14 -18.23 -11.48
N SER A 90 -6.18 -17.26 -10.57
CA SER A 90 -6.46 -15.87 -10.89
C SER A 90 -5.22 -15.24 -11.49
N LYS A 91 -5.42 -14.40 -12.51
CA LYS A 91 -4.35 -13.58 -13.06
C LYS A 91 -4.07 -12.45 -12.07
N VAL A 92 -2.98 -12.56 -11.34
CA VAL A 92 -2.60 -11.56 -10.33
C VAL A 92 -1.59 -10.58 -10.92
N GLY A 93 -1.83 -9.30 -10.64
CA GLY A 93 -0.90 -8.22 -10.93
C GLY A 93 -0.54 -7.48 -9.65
N VAL A 94 0.73 -7.13 -9.49
CA VAL A 94 1.25 -6.30 -8.40
C VAL A 94 1.83 -5.03 -8.99
N VAL A 95 1.40 -3.89 -8.45
CA VAL A 95 1.96 -2.58 -8.77
C VAL A 95 2.62 -2.03 -7.52
N ASP A 96 3.93 -1.86 -7.58
CA ASP A 96 4.73 -1.31 -6.49
C ASP A 96 4.98 0.19 -6.74
N LEU A 97 4.36 1.00 -5.89
CA LEU A 97 4.46 2.46 -5.93
C LEU A 97 5.37 3.00 -4.82
N ASP A 98 6.05 2.13 -4.08
CA ASP A 98 6.91 2.51 -2.95
C ASP A 98 8.26 3.04 -3.47
N ILE A 99 8.38 4.37 -3.50
CA ILE A 99 9.55 5.07 -4.04
C ILE A 99 10.76 4.95 -3.10
N CYS A 100 10.55 4.72 -1.80
CA CYS A 100 11.60 4.76 -0.78
C CYS A 100 12.34 3.41 -0.58
N GLY A 101 11.95 2.35 -1.28
CA GLY A 101 12.60 1.04 -1.17
C GLY A 101 11.80 -0.05 -1.87
N PRO A 102 11.76 -0.05 -3.22
CA PRO A 102 10.98 -1.02 -3.98
C PRO A 102 11.54 -2.43 -3.74
N SER A 103 10.86 -3.15 -2.86
CA SER A 103 11.24 -4.50 -2.43
C SER A 103 10.54 -5.57 -3.26
N ILE A 104 9.45 -5.21 -3.93
CA ILE A 104 8.64 -6.16 -4.71
C ILE A 104 9.40 -6.77 -5.89
N PRO A 105 10.17 -6.02 -6.70
CA PRO A 105 10.93 -6.63 -7.81
C PRO A 105 11.91 -7.72 -7.36
N LYS A 106 12.59 -7.49 -6.23
CA LYS A 106 13.49 -8.45 -5.62
C LYS A 106 12.73 -9.67 -5.08
N LEU A 107 11.67 -9.44 -4.30
CA LEU A 107 10.85 -10.52 -3.72
C LEU A 107 10.20 -11.41 -4.78
N LEU A 108 9.80 -10.83 -5.93
CA LEU A 108 9.23 -11.57 -7.06
C LEU A 108 10.28 -12.11 -8.03
N GLY A 109 11.58 -11.91 -7.78
CA GLY A 109 12.66 -12.43 -8.63
C GLY A 109 12.69 -11.83 -10.03
N VAL A 110 12.23 -10.58 -10.20
CA VAL A 110 12.14 -9.88 -11.49
C VAL A 110 13.16 -8.74 -11.64
N GLU A 111 14.02 -8.52 -10.66
CA GLU A 111 15.02 -7.42 -10.64
C GLU A 111 15.95 -7.39 -11.86
N ASN A 112 16.27 -8.55 -12.44
CA ASN A 112 17.14 -8.65 -13.61
C ASN A 112 16.39 -8.65 -14.96
N GLN A 113 15.06 -8.49 -14.95
CA GLN A 113 14.27 -8.46 -16.18
C GLN A 113 14.16 -7.03 -16.72
N PRO A 114 14.49 -6.79 -18.01
CA PRO A 114 14.36 -5.46 -18.59
C PRO A 114 12.88 -5.11 -18.79
N ILE A 115 12.51 -3.89 -18.44
CA ILE A 115 11.20 -3.36 -18.78
C ILE A 115 11.15 -3.01 -20.27
N ILE A 116 10.11 -3.50 -20.96
CA ILE A 116 9.96 -3.31 -22.41
C ILE A 116 8.82 -2.33 -22.65
N GLN A 117 9.12 -1.21 -23.29
CA GLN A 117 8.09 -0.31 -23.79
C GLN A 117 7.53 -0.83 -25.12
N THR A 118 6.21 -0.93 -25.20
CA THR A 118 5.47 -1.34 -26.39
C THR A 118 4.55 -0.19 -26.85
N PRO A 119 3.97 -0.24 -28.07
CA PRO A 119 2.98 0.74 -28.50
C PRO A 119 1.75 0.86 -27.57
N TYR A 120 1.48 -0.18 -26.77
CA TYR A 120 0.36 -0.22 -25.82
C TYR A 120 0.76 0.17 -24.39
N GLY A 121 2.01 0.59 -24.17
CA GLY A 121 2.57 0.92 -22.86
C GLY A 121 3.66 -0.06 -22.42
N TRP A 122 4.06 0.02 -21.16
CA TRP A 122 5.06 -0.89 -20.60
C TRP A 122 4.49 -2.29 -20.43
N LYS A 123 5.24 -3.28 -20.93
CA LYS A 123 4.94 -4.69 -20.68
C LYS A 123 5.33 -5.01 -19.23
N PRO A 124 4.39 -5.47 -18.39
CA PRO A 124 4.71 -5.89 -17.04
C PRO A 124 5.74 -7.02 -17.04
N LEU A 125 6.63 -7.00 -16.05
CA LEU A 125 7.53 -8.10 -15.77
C LEU A 125 6.70 -9.30 -15.29
N VAL A 126 7.22 -10.51 -15.47
CA VAL A 126 6.52 -11.74 -15.05
C VAL A 126 7.40 -12.47 -14.07
N SER A 127 6.87 -12.69 -12.87
CA SER A 127 7.56 -13.47 -11.85
C SER A 127 7.70 -14.93 -12.32
N PRO A 128 8.87 -15.57 -12.13
CA PRO A 128 9.00 -17.00 -12.35
C PRO A 128 8.08 -17.83 -11.42
N ASN A 129 7.62 -17.23 -10.32
CA ASN A 129 6.77 -17.87 -9.33
C ASN A 129 5.33 -17.36 -9.48
N GLY A 130 4.37 -18.27 -9.66
CA GLY A 130 2.93 -17.96 -9.67
C GLY A 130 2.39 -17.16 -10.87
N ASP A 131 3.18 -16.97 -11.95
CA ASP A 131 2.80 -16.17 -13.15
C ASP A 131 2.28 -14.76 -12.80
N ILE A 132 2.85 -14.15 -11.76
CA ILE A 132 2.43 -12.84 -11.26
C ILE A 132 3.03 -11.75 -12.15
N LYS A 133 2.19 -10.84 -12.63
CA LYS A 133 2.63 -9.67 -13.39
C LYS A 133 3.02 -8.54 -12.46
N VAL A 134 4.16 -7.90 -12.72
CA VAL A 134 4.74 -6.90 -11.83
C VAL A 134 5.09 -5.63 -12.59
N MET A 135 4.73 -4.49 -12.00
CA MET A 135 5.27 -3.19 -12.37
C MET A 135 5.76 -2.50 -11.10
N SER A 136 6.96 -1.95 -11.15
CA SER A 136 7.54 -1.17 -10.05
C SER A 136 8.27 0.04 -10.62
N VAL A 137 8.31 1.12 -9.85
CA VAL A 137 9.13 2.30 -10.17
C VAL A 137 10.62 1.92 -10.27
N ALA A 138 11.10 0.97 -9.47
CA ALA A 138 12.49 0.49 -9.54
C ALA A 138 12.86 -0.04 -10.92
N SER A 139 11.94 -0.78 -11.55
CA SER A 139 12.16 -1.40 -12.86
C SER A 139 12.25 -0.38 -14.00
N LEU A 140 11.88 0.88 -13.74
CA LEU A 140 12.02 1.99 -14.68
C LEU A 140 13.36 2.72 -14.53
N LEU A 141 14.17 2.37 -13.51
CA LEU A 141 15.46 3.00 -13.27
C LEU A 141 16.59 2.19 -13.92
N ASP A 142 17.57 2.89 -14.48
CA ASP A 142 18.71 2.26 -15.17
C ASP A 142 19.66 1.50 -14.21
N SER A 143 19.61 1.78 -12.91
CA SER A 143 20.42 1.09 -11.89
C SER A 143 19.90 1.29 -10.47
N ASP A 144 19.93 0.22 -9.67
CA ASP A 144 19.59 0.18 -8.23
C ASP A 144 20.46 1.08 -7.34
N LYS A 145 21.57 1.61 -7.86
CA LYS A 145 22.47 2.54 -7.16
C LYS A 145 22.16 4.00 -7.44
N THR A 146 21.20 4.27 -8.32
CA THR A 146 20.84 5.63 -8.70
C THR A 146 19.91 6.19 -7.64
N SER A 147 20.41 7.12 -6.82
CA SER A 147 19.56 7.93 -5.96
C SER A 147 18.72 8.86 -6.83
N VAL A 148 17.49 8.46 -7.12
CA VAL A 148 16.57 9.30 -7.88
C VAL A 148 15.90 10.27 -6.92
N ILE A 149 16.21 11.55 -7.05
CA ILE A 149 15.47 12.62 -6.37
C ILE A 149 14.18 12.83 -7.14
N PHE A 150 13.13 12.09 -6.77
CA PHE A 150 11.79 12.36 -7.27
C PHE A 150 11.29 13.70 -6.72
N ARG A 151 10.94 14.63 -7.61
CA ARG A 151 10.34 15.91 -7.23
C ARG A 151 8.83 15.74 -7.19
N GLY A 152 8.30 15.51 -5.98
CA GLY A 152 6.87 15.54 -5.70
C GLY A 152 6.40 16.92 -5.20
N PRO A 153 5.08 17.16 -5.11
CA PRO A 153 4.55 18.27 -4.34
C PRO A 153 5.13 18.22 -2.91
N ARG A 154 5.37 19.38 -2.32
CA ARG A 154 5.86 19.48 -0.94
C ARG A 154 4.92 18.66 -0.04
N LYS A 155 5.50 17.86 0.88
CA LYS A 155 4.80 17.31 2.06
C LYS A 155 4.26 18.48 2.88
N THR A 156 3.09 19.01 2.52
CA THR A 156 2.36 20.02 3.28
C THR A 156 1.09 19.36 3.78
N ASP A 157 1.07 19.12 5.09
CA ASP A 157 -0.09 18.83 5.92
C ASP A 157 -1.05 17.72 5.43
N THR A 158 -0.50 16.59 4.99
CA THR A 158 -1.22 15.33 5.19
C THR A 158 -1.33 15.07 6.71
N PRO A 159 -2.50 14.67 7.26
CA PRO A 159 -2.63 14.37 8.67
C PRO A 159 -1.49 13.42 9.10
N PRO A 160 -0.77 13.71 10.20
CA PRO A 160 0.49 13.05 10.51
C PRO A 160 0.30 11.53 10.57
N GLY A 161 0.80 10.78 9.58
CA GLY A 161 0.57 9.34 9.43
C GLY A 161 -0.08 8.91 8.10
N THR A 162 -0.46 9.85 7.23
CA THR A 162 -0.91 9.58 5.86
C THR A 162 0.23 9.90 4.90
N SER A 163 0.71 8.94 4.09
CA SER A 163 1.71 9.26 3.06
C SER A 163 1.04 9.97 1.88
N ASP A 164 1.73 10.96 1.28
CA ASP A 164 1.25 11.64 0.06
C ASP A 164 1.01 10.64 -1.10
N GLU A 165 1.71 9.51 -1.04
CA GLU A 165 1.56 8.37 -1.95
C GLU A 165 0.17 7.74 -1.85
N HIS A 166 -0.34 7.47 -0.64
CA HIS A 166 -1.66 6.88 -0.43
C HIS A 166 -2.76 7.81 -0.97
N MET A 167 -2.64 9.12 -0.71
CA MET A 167 -3.62 10.08 -1.21
C MET A 167 -3.62 10.15 -2.74
N SER A 168 -2.44 10.14 -3.35
CA SER A 168 -2.30 10.24 -4.81
C SER A 168 -2.91 9.03 -5.52
N ILE A 169 -2.61 7.81 -5.07
CA ILE A 169 -3.14 6.60 -5.70
C ILE A 169 -4.66 6.47 -5.52
N VAL A 170 -5.19 6.82 -4.34
CA VAL A 170 -6.63 6.78 -4.09
C VAL A 170 -7.38 7.79 -4.96
N LYS A 171 -6.79 8.97 -5.20
CA LYS A 171 -7.37 9.97 -6.12
C LYS A 171 -7.35 9.47 -7.56
N LEU A 172 -6.23 8.95 -8.04
CA LEU A 172 -6.08 8.42 -9.40
C LEU A 172 -7.02 7.24 -9.67
N LEU A 173 -7.22 6.37 -8.68
CA LEU A 173 -8.08 5.19 -8.82
C LEU A 173 -9.54 5.45 -8.42
N LYS A 174 -9.93 6.69 -8.09
CA LYS A 174 -11.28 7.00 -7.61
C LYS A 174 -12.36 6.57 -8.60
N ASN A 175 -12.15 6.85 -9.89
CA ASN A 175 -13.08 6.46 -10.96
C ASN A 175 -13.00 4.97 -11.29
N ALA A 176 -11.84 4.34 -11.04
CA ALA A 176 -11.62 2.92 -11.24
C ALA A 176 -12.32 2.03 -10.20
N LYS A 177 -12.88 2.61 -9.12
CA LYS A 177 -13.63 1.92 -8.06
C LYS A 177 -12.88 0.71 -7.48
N PRO A 178 -11.79 0.92 -6.72
CA PRO A 178 -11.15 -0.17 -6.01
C PRO A 178 -12.13 -0.86 -5.07
N ASP A 179 -12.06 -2.19 -4.96
CA ASP A 179 -12.90 -2.98 -4.05
C ASP A 179 -12.66 -2.58 -2.60
N GLY A 180 -11.43 -2.18 -2.29
CA GLY A 180 -11.07 -1.58 -1.01
C GLY A 180 -9.59 -1.67 -0.68
N ALA A 181 -9.28 -1.46 0.60
CA ALA A 181 -7.95 -1.50 1.15
C ALA A 181 -7.79 -2.59 2.22
N VAL A 182 -6.65 -3.28 2.18
CA VAL A 182 -6.14 -4.10 3.27
C VAL A 182 -5.09 -3.27 4.01
N LEU A 183 -5.27 -3.10 5.32
CA LEU A 183 -4.34 -2.31 6.13
C LEU A 183 -3.39 -3.24 6.91
N VAL A 184 -2.08 -3.04 6.73
CA VAL A 184 -1.04 -3.86 7.36
C VAL A 184 -0.46 -3.12 8.57
N THR A 185 -0.48 -3.76 9.74
CA THR A 185 0.07 -3.22 10.99
C THR A 185 0.92 -4.25 11.73
N THR A 186 1.55 -3.84 12.82
CA THR A 186 2.21 -4.72 13.80
C THR A 186 1.44 -4.70 15.14
N PRO A 187 1.56 -5.74 15.99
CA PRO A 187 0.85 -5.82 17.28
C PRO A 187 1.16 -4.70 18.28
N GLN A 188 2.30 -4.03 18.11
CA GLN A 188 2.79 -3.01 19.04
C GLN A 188 1.78 -1.88 19.25
N GLU A 189 1.57 -1.48 20.51
CA GLU A 189 0.60 -0.44 20.88
C GLU A 189 0.88 0.91 20.20
N VAL A 190 2.17 1.27 20.02
CA VAL A 190 2.59 2.47 19.28
C VAL A 190 2.14 2.47 17.82
N ALA A 191 1.90 1.31 17.21
CA ALA A 191 1.38 1.22 15.84
C ALA A 191 -0.12 1.53 15.76
N MET A 192 -0.87 1.39 16.87
CA MET A 192 -2.33 1.53 16.88
C MET A 192 -2.76 2.98 16.66
N ALA A 193 -2.00 3.94 17.18
CA ALA A 193 -2.25 5.36 16.95
C ALA A 193 -2.18 5.70 15.45
N THR A 194 -1.20 5.13 14.75
CA THR A 194 -1.05 5.35 13.31
C THR A 194 -2.12 4.61 12.51
N MET A 195 -2.54 3.41 12.96
CA MET A 195 -3.65 2.71 12.31
C MET A 195 -5.00 3.39 12.48
N ARG A 196 -5.29 4.01 13.62
CA ARG A 196 -6.52 4.84 13.76
C ARG A 196 -6.57 5.95 12.71
N LYS A 197 -5.42 6.57 12.43
CA LYS A 197 -5.32 7.64 11.42
C LYS A 197 -5.53 7.07 10.02
N GLU A 198 -4.95 5.93 9.70
CA GLU A 198 -5.13 5.27 8.39
C GLU A 198 -6.58 4.83 8.16
N LEU A 199 -7.24 4.26 9.17
CA LEU A 199 -8.67 3.94 9.12
C LEU A 199 -9.53 5.19 8.90
N SER A 200 -9.22 6.27 9.61
CA SER A 200 -9.90 7.55 9.45
C SER A 200 -9.67 8.14 8.05
N PHE A 201 -8.47 8.00 7.50
CA PHE A 201 -8.14 8.40 6.13
C PHE A 201 -8.97 7.62 5.11
N CYS A 202 -9.01 6.29 5.20
CA CYS A 202 -9.82 5.45 4.30
C CYS A 202 -11.29 5.87 4.32
N LYS A 203 -11.85 6.09 5.52
CA LYS A 203 -13.23 6.58 5.69
C LYS A 203 -13.45 7.95 5.04
N LYS A 204 -12.53 8.91 5.21
CA LYS A 204 -12.61 10.25 4.60
C LYS A 204 -12.52 10.20 3.08
N MET A 205 -11.71 9.30 2.53
CA MET A 205 -11.53 9.14 1.09
C MET A 205 -12.59 8.26 0.43
N GLY A 206 -13.52 7.69 1.20
CA GLY A 206 -14.53 6.76 0.68
C GLY A 206 -13.95 5.42 0.23
N VAL A 207 -12.79 5.03 0.77
CA VAL A 207 -12.18 3.72 0.51
C VAL A 207 -12.71 2.72 1.53
N THR A 208 -13.36 1.66 1.05
CA THR A 208 -13.79 0.54 1.89
C THR A 208 -12.57 -0.16 2.46
N VAL A 209 -12.51 -0.35 3.77
CA VAL A 209 -11.46 -1.17 4.39
C VAL A 209 -11.93 -2.61 4.42
N LEU A 210 -11.31 -3.47 3.61
CA LEU A 210 -11.63 -4.89 3.51
C LEU A 210 -11.22 -5.65 4.78
N GLY A 211 -10.13 -5.21 5.42
CA GLY A 211 -9.74 -5.73 6.72
C GLY A 211 -8.33 -5.34 7.15
N LEU A 212 -8.01 -5.71 8.40
CA LEU A 212 -6.68 -5.53 8.99
C LEU A 212 -5.87 -6.82 8.88
N VAL A 213 -4.59 -6.69 8.54
CA VAL A 213 -3.60 -7.77 8.65
C VAL A 213 -2.57 -7.38 9.69
N GLU A 214 -2.39 -8.24 10.67
CA GLU A 214 -1.40 -8.06 11.73
C GLU A 214 -0.12 -8.83 11.38
N ASN A 215 0.89 -8.13 10.90
CA ASN A 215 2.19 -8.71 10.59
C ASN A 215 3.12 -8.70 11.80
N MET A 216 4.09 -9.62 11.82
CA MET A 216 5.05 -9.82 12.91
C MET A 216 4.37 -10.11 14.26
N SER A 217 3.29 -10.90 14.25
CA SER A 217 2.50 -11.22 15.46
C SER A 217 3.17 -12.20 16.42
N GLY A 218 4.17 -12.92 15.95
CA GLY A 218 4.95 -13.88 16.72
C GLY A 218 6.25 -14.24 16.01
N LEU A 219 6.96 -15.21 16.54
CA LEU A 219 8.15 -15.80 15.94
C LEU A 219 7.94 -17.31 15.78
N VAL A 220 8.07 -17.81 14.55
CA VAL A 220 8.10 -19.25 14.28
C VAL A 220 9.48 -19.78 14.66
N CYS A 221 9.53 -20.77 15.56
CA CYS A 221 10.76 -21.43 15.95
C CYS A 221 11.27 -22.31 14.79
N PRO A 222 12.50 -22.12 14.28
CA PRO A 222 13.05 -22.94 13.20
C PRO A 222 13.21 -24.43 13.58
N CYS A 223 13.37 -24.72 14.88
CA CYS A 223 13.66 -26.07 15.37
C CYS A 223 12.38 -26.92 15.55
N CYS A 224 11.32 -26.33 16.08
CA CYS A 224 10.09 -27.06 16.45
C CYS A 224 8.81 -26.57 15.76
N LYS A 225 8.88 -25.48 14.97
CA LYS A 225 7.76 -24.84 14.28
C LYS A 225 6.67 -24.24 15.17
N GLU A 226 6.82 -24.31 16.48
CA GLU A 226 5.96 -23.62 17.44
C GLU A 226 6.06 -22.10 17.25
N THR A 227 4.95 -21.38 17.39
CA THR A 227 4.93 -19.93 17.28
C THR A 227 4.90 -19.30 18.67
N THR A 228 5.90 -18.48 18.97
CA THR A 228 5.96 -17.71 20.21
C THR A 228 5.39 -16.31 20.00
N GLU A 229 4.40 -15.92 20.78
CA GLU A 229 3.91 -14.53 20.78
C GLU A 229 4.98 -13.58 21.33
N ILE A 230 5.26 -12.51 20.59
CA ILE A 230 6.27 -11.50 20.99
C ILE A 230 5.60 -10.34 21.74
N PHE A 231 4.35 -10.04 21.38
CA PHE A 231 3.59 -8.91 21.90
C PHE A 231 2.20 -9.42 22.35
N PRO A 232 2.10 -10.01 23.55
CA PRO A 232 0.82 -10.48 24.06
C PRO A 232 -0.13 -9.29 24.25
N GLY A 233 -1.41 -9.48 23.94
CA GLY A 233 -2.43 -8.44 24.13
C GLY A 233 -2.49 -7.39 23.02
N SER A 234 -2.38 -7.82 21.75
CA SER A 234 -2.54 -6.92 20.60
C SER A 234 -3.86 -6.14 20.64
N GLY A 235 -3.75 -4.82 20.47
CA GLY A 235 -4.91 -3.92 20.36
C GLY A 235 -5.62 -3.95 19.00
N VAL A 236 -5.14 -4.75 18.04
CA VAL A 236 -5.65 -4.76 16.65
C VAL A 236 -7.11 -5.21 16.61
N ALA A 237 -7.47 -6.29 17.31
CA ALA A 237 -8.84 -6.80 17.31
C ALA A 237 -9.84 -5.78 17.85
N SER A 238 -9.55 -5.18 19.02
CA SER A 238 -10.38 -4.14 19.63
C SER A 238 -10.47 -2.89 18.77
N LEU A 239 -9.38 -2.52 18.08
CA LEU A 239 -9.39 -1.41 17.14
C LEU A 239 -10.28 -1.73 15.93
N ALA A 240 -10.15 -2.92 15.35
CA ALA A 240 -10.95 -3.37 14.21
C ALA A 240 -12.46 -3.33 14.52
N GLU A 241 -12.83 -3.85 15.69
CA GLU A 241 -14.20 -3.85 16.21
C GLU A 241 -14.75 -2.42 16.33
N SER A 242 -13.96 -1.48 16.88
CA SER A 242 -14.39 -0.08 17.03
C SER A 242 -14.66 0.65 15.72
N TYR A 243 -14.12 0.16 14.58
CA TYR A 243 -14.36 0.69 13.24
C TYR A 243 -15.30 -0.19 12.40
N GLY A 244 -15.79 -1.32 12.93
CA GLY A 244 -16.62 -2.28 12.20
C GLY A 244 -15.90 -2.96 11.04
N VAL A 245 -14.58 -3.16 11.16
CA VAL A 245 -13.71 -3.74 10.13
C VAL A 245 -13.23 -5.12 10.60
N PRO A 246 -13.19 -6.16 9.75
CA PRO A 246 -12.70 -7.47 10.16
C PRO A 246 -11.17 -7.51 10.27
N VAL A 247 -10.67 -8.38 11.15
CA VAL A 247 -9.27 -8.82 11.10
C VAL A 247 -9.20 -10.00 10.13
N LEU A 248 -8.38 -9.88 9.07
CA LEU A 248 -8.23 -10.94 8.07
C LEU A 248 -7.35 -12.08 8.60
N GLY A 249 -6.37 -11.76 9.42
CA GLY A 249 -5.48 -12.71 10.07
C GLY A 249 -4.19 -12.07 10.57
N SER A 250 -3.39 -12.89 11.24
CA SER A 250 -2.10 -12.51 11.80
C SER A 250 -0.98 -13.37 11.20
N ILE A 251 0.13 -12.74 10.87
CA ILE A 251 1.28 -13.34 10.19
C ILE A 251 2.48 -13.30 11.14
N PRO A 252 3.02 -14.46 11.55
CA PRO A 252 4.21 -14.50 12.38
C PRO A 252 5.48 -14.19 11.56
N MET A 253 6.55 -13.79 12.24
CA MET A 253 7.88 -13.76 11.66
C MET A 253 8.38 -15.19 11.49
N ASP A 254 8.69 -15.56 10.26
CA ASP A 254 9.20 -16.87 9.93
C ASP A 254 10.56 -16.73 9.21
N PRO A 255 11.67 -17.10 9.87
CA PRO A 255 13.01 -17.03 9.28
C PRO A 255 13.14 -17.86 7.99
N MET A 256 12.48 -19.03 7.91
CA MET A 256 12.55 -19.91 6.74
C MET A 256 11.88 -19.26 5.54
N ILE A 257 10.75 -18.59 5.75
CA ILE A 257 10.05 -17.83 4.71
C ILE A 257 10.88 -16.62 4.30
N THR A 258 11.50 -15.93 5.25
CA THR A 258 12.35 -14.76 4.95
C THR A 258 13.52 -15.15 4.04
N GLU A 259 14.26 -16.21 4.38
CA GLU A 259 15.34 -16.75 3.55
C GLU A 259 14.85 -17.22 2.18
N CYS A 260 13.67 -17.86 2.12
CA CYS A 260 13.05 -18.27 0.87
C CYS A 260 12.79 -17.07 -0.06
N CYS A 261 12.20 -16.00 0.48
CA CYS A 261 11.94 -14.76 -0.24
C CYS A 261 13.24 -14.11 -0.73
N GLU A 262 14.27 -14.04 0.13
CA GLU A 262 15.56 -13.42 -0.23
C GLU A 262 16.33 -14.21 -1.28
N SER A 263 16.11 -15.52 -1.36
CA SER A 263 16.68 -16.39 -2.41
C SER A 263 15.83 -16.46 -3.68
N GLY A 264 14.73 -15.69 -3.78
CA GLY A 264 13.85 -15.64 -4.95
C GLY A 264 13.02 -16.91 -5.17
N ARG A 265 12.93 -17.79 -4.18
CA ARG A 265 12.16 -19.04 -4.25
C ARG A 265 10.73 -18.83 -3.76
N ASP A 266 9.77 -19.57 -4.31
CA ASP A 266 8.36 -19.50 -3.89
C ASP A 266 8.15 -20.14 -2.49
N PRO A 267 7.82 -19.35 -1.44
CA PRO A 267 7.58 -19.89 -0.10
C PRO A 267 6.36 -20.81 -0.04
N MET A 268 5.37 -20.60 -0.90
CA MET A 268 4.15 -21.40 -0.96
C MET A 268 4.39 -22.79 -1.55
N GLU A 269 5.47 -22.99 -2.32
CA GLU A 269 5.89 -24.30 -2.83
C GLU A 269 6.91 -24.98 -1.92
N ASN A 270 7.86 -24.19 -1.40
CA ASN A 270 8.97 -24.72 -0.60
C ASN A 270 8.58 -25.01 0.85
N TYR A 271 7.61 -24.26 1.41
CA TYR A 271 7.21 -24.36 2.82
C TYR A 271 5.69 -24.33 3.01
N PRO A 272 4.90 -25.21 2.35
CA PRO A 272 3.44 -25.19 2.41
C PRO A 272 2.87 -25.35 3.84
N GLU A 273 3.59 -26.07 4.70
CA GLU A 273 3.20 -26.32 6.09
C GLU A 273 3.74 -25.26 7.08
N SER A 274 4.35 -24.17 6.58
CA SER A 274 4.77 -23.07 7.45
C SER A 274 3.54 -22.37 8.05
N PRO A 275 3.57 -22.00 9.35
CA PRO A 275 2.51 -21.19 9.95
C PRO A 275 2.22 -19.90 9.16
N THR A 276 3.24 -19.27 8.59
CA THR A 276 3.10 -18.05 7.77
C THR A 276 2.36 -18.31 6.47
N VAL A 277 2.64 -19.44 5.79
CA VAL A 277 1.94 -19.82 4.56
C VAL A 277 0.48 -20.15 4.86
N GLN A 278 0.22 -20.90 5.92
CA GLN A 278 -1.13 -21.25 6.35
C GLN A 278 -1.95 -19.99 6.72
N SER A 279 -1.36 -19.06 7.49
CA SER A 279 -1.97 -17.76 7.77
C SER A 279 -2.29 -16.98 6.50
N MET A 280 -1.36 -16.93 5.53
CA MET A 280 -1.56 -16.20 4.28
C MET A 280 -2.66 -16.82 3.40
N MET A 281 -2.73 -18.15 3.33
CA MET A 281 -3.82 -18.84 2.63
C MET A 281 -5.18 -18.55 3.28
N GLY A 282 -5.24 -18.52 4.62
CA GLY A 282 -6.42 -18.11 5.37
C GLY A 282 -6.85 -16.67 5.06
N ILE A 283 -5.91 -15.72 5.10
CA ILE A 283 -6.13 -14.31 4.74
C ILE A 283 -6.64 -14.18 3.30
N SER A 284 -6.01 -14.89 2.36
CA SER A 284 -6.39 -14.90 0.94
C SER A 284 -7.83 -15.38 0.74
N ASN A 285 -8.19 -16.51 1.36
CA ASN A 285 -9.55 -17.06 1.27
C ASN A 285 -10.60 -16.12 1.89
N HIS A 286 -10.28 -15.51 3.03
CA HIS A 286 -11.15 -14.53 3.68
C HIS A 286 -11.34 -13.31 2.78
N LEU A 287 -10.27 -12.75 2.22
CA LEU A 287 -10.31 -11.61 1.31
C LEU A 287 -11.14 -11.93 0.05
N ILE A 288 -10.93 -13.10 -0.55
CA ILE A 288 -11.71 -13.60 -1.69
C ILE A 288 -13.21 -13.64 -1.36
N SER A 289 -13.57 -14.07 -0.15
CA SER A 289 -14.97 -14.14 0.30
C SER A 289 -15.61 -12.77 0.52
N LEU A 290 -14.81 -11.71 0.65
CA LEU A 290 -15.29 -10.33 0.81
C LEU A 290 -15.47 -9.65 -0.54
N ILE A 291 -14.52 -9.83 -1.47
CA ILE A 291 -14.53 -9.17 -2.79
C ILE A 291 -15.47 -9.82 -3.81
N ASN A 292 -15.87 -11.08 -3.60
CA ASN A 292 -16.83 -11.77 -4.47
C ASN A 292 -18.29 -11.67 -3.99
N ARG A 293 -18.57 -10.82 -2.98
CA ARG A 293 -19.93 -10.47 -2.58
C ARG A 293 -20.53 -9.44 -3.52
#